data_AF-A0A2V8KWQ3-F1
#
_entry.id   AF-A0A2V8KWQ3-F1
#
_cell.length_a   1.000
_cell.length_b   1.000
_cell.length_c   1.000
_cell.angle_alpha   90.00
_cell.angle_beta   90.00
_cell.angle_gamma   90.00
#
_symmetry.space_group_name_H-M   'P 1'
#
loop_
_entity.id
_entity.type
_entity.pdbx_description
1 polymer ?
#
loop_
_entity_poly.entity_id
_entity_poly.type
_entity_poly.pdbx_seq_one_letter_code
_entity_poly.pdbx_strand_id
1 'polypeptide(L)'
;MFEFVTQHQFWTAVVIYWIFSAAVSSMPEPASNGSPGYLWLFRFLHSIAGNITTAFGSKIPGLKTFVLVLTIPLMLATSACAARYTIHPGALSTTDSAAYDTLLIAQATIDQARVEFEANRLPAGTKPALEALIESYNITRTSWLAYRGAVSSNVPSDIYFNKLTKNLTDLSNAIRIFKEGK
;
A
#
# COMPACT_ATOMS: atom_id res chain seq x y z
N MET A 1 23.88 -1.29 11.19
CA MET A 1 22.50 -1.54 11.65
C MET A 1 22.39 -2.85 12.44
N PHE A 2 22.89 -3.98 11.91
CA PHE A 2 22.94 -5.26 12.64
C PHE A 2 23.71 -5.18 13.97
N GLU A 3 24.88 -4.52 14.02
CA GLU A 3 25.66 -4.37 15.27
C GLU A 3 24.90 -3.62 16.38
N PHE A 4 24.22 -2.52 16.03
CA PHE A 4 23.38 -1.75 16.94
C PHE A 4 22.23 -2.59 17.52
N VAL A 5 21.58 -3.39 16.67
CA VAL A 5 20.52 -4.32 17.08
C VAL A 5 21.07 -5.42 17.98
N THR A 6 22.28 -5.93 17.73
CA THR A 6 22.92 -6.96 18.56
C THR A 6 23.42 -6.45 19.91
N GLN A 7 23.80 -5.17 20.03
CA GLN A 7 24.16 -4.55 21.31
C GLN A 7 22.93 -4.16 22.14
N HIS A 8 21.84 -3.74 21.49
CA HIS A 8 20.61 -3.31 22.14
C HIS A 8 19.47 -4.34 22.03
N GLN A 9 19.79 -5.64 22.01
CA GLN A 9 18.80 -6.72 21.81
C GLN A 9 17.63 -6.65 22.79
N PHE A 10 17.89 -6.27 24.04
CA PHE A 10 16.85 -6.11 25.06
C PHE A 10 15.89 -4.96 24.73
N TRP A 11 16.42 -3.76 24.48
CA TRP A 11 15.60 -2.60 24.13
C TRP A 11 14.88 -2.77 22.80
N THR A 12 15.52 -3.44 21.84
CA THR A 12 14.89 -3.79 20.56
C THR A 12 13.70 -4.72 20.78
N ALA A 13 13.86 -5.75 21.61
CA ALA A 13 12.77 -6.66 21.96
C ALA A 13 11.61 -5.95 22.69
N VAL A 14 11.93 -5.03 23.61
CA VAL A 14 10.94 -4.22 24.32
C VAL A 14 10.15 -3.33 23.35
N VAL A 15 10.83 -2.64 22.43
CA VAL A 15 10.18 -1.78 21.43
C VAL A 15 9.32 -2.61 20.48
N ILE A 16 9.83 -3.74 19.99
CA ILE A 16 9.07 -4.66 19.13
C ILE A 16 7.82 -5.17 19.85
N TYR A 17 7.97 -5.60 21.10
CA TYR A 17 6.85 -6.05 21.91
C TYR A 17 5.82 -4.95 22.16
N TRP A 18 6.27 -3.72 22.42
CA TRP A 18 5.39 -2.56 22.60
C TRP A 18 4.55 -2.28 21.33
N ILE A 19 5.19 -2.28 20.16
CA ILE A 19 4.50 -2.12 18.87
C ILE A 19 3.51 -3.25 18.62
N PHE A 20 3.93 -4.51 18.83
CA PHE A 20 3.04 -5.67 18.69
C PHE A 20 1.83 -5.58 19.61
N SER A 21 2.04 -5.22 20.88
CA SER A 21 0.96 -5.08 21.86
C SER A 21 -0.02 -3.98 21.47
N ALA A 22 0.48 -2.83 20.99
CA ALA A 22 -0.37 -1.75 20.48
C ALA A 22 -1.17 -2.17 19.24
N ALA A 23 -0.55 -2.90 18.31
CA ALA A 23 -1.22 -3.41 17.12
C ALA A 23 -2.33 -4.41 17.47
N VAL A 24 -2.06 -5.38 18.35
CA VAL A 24 -3.07 -6.36 18.79
C VAL A 24 -4.21 -5.67 19.54
N SER A 25 -3.90 -4.70 20.42
CA SER A 25 -4.91 -3.97 21.20
C SER A 25 -5.82 -3.05 20.35
N SER A 26 -5.36 -2.65 19.17
CA SER A 26 -6.14 -1.83 18.23
C SER A 26 -6.97 -2.65 17.24
N MET A 27 -6.91 -3.99 17.31
CA MET A 27 -7.77 -4.84 16.49
C MET A 27 -9.24 -4.64 16.86
N PRO A 28 -10.14 -4.43 15.88
CA PRO A 28 -11.57 -4.33 16.14
C PRO A 28 -12.13 -5.61 16.77
N GLU A 29 -13.03 -5.45 17.74
CA GLU A 29 -13.72 -6.60 18.35
C GLU A 29 -14.51 -7.37 17.27
N PRO A 30 -14.42 -8.71 17.22
CA PRO A 30 -15.14 -9.49 16.23
C PRO A 30 -16.64 -9.39 16.44
N ALA A 31 -17.37 -8.98 15.40
CA ALA A 31 -18.83 -9.02 15.37
C ALA A 31 -19.35 -10.46 15.49
N SER A 32 -20.55 -10.64 16.05
CA SER A 32 -21.20 -11.94 16.26
C SER A 32 -21.43 -12.75 14.98
N ASN A 33 -21.41 -12.10 13.81
CA ASN A 33 -21.51 -12.69 12.48
C ASN A 33 -20.19 -12.63 11.66
N GLY A 34 -19.05 -12.40 12.33
CA GLY A 34 -17.74 -12.24 11.68
C GLY A 34 -17.17 -13.53 11.08
N SER A 35 -16.17 -13.38 10.19
CA SER A 35 -15.46 -14.51 9.59
C SER A 35 -14.81 -15.40 10.67
N PRO A 36 -15.02 -16.73 10.64
CA PRO A 36 -14.37 -17.67 11.58
C PRO A 36 -12.85 -17.54 11.61
N GLY A 37 -12.23 -17.23 10.46
CA GLY A 37 -10.79 -17.01 10.37
C GLY A 37 -10.32 -15.75 11.11
N TYR A 38 -11.09 -14.66 11.05
CA TYR A 38 -10.78 -13.43 11.80
C TYR A 38 -10.90 -13.67 13.31
N LEU A 39 -11.94 -14.39 13.74
CA LEU A 39 -12.15 -14.72 15.15
C LEU A 39 -11.03 -15.60 15.71
N TRP A 40 -10.56 -16.58 14.93
CA TRP A 40 -9.38 -17.38 15.28
C TRP A 40 -8.13 -16.52 15.41
N LEU A 41 -7.85 -15.66 14.41
CA LEU A 41 -6.66 -14.80 14.40
C LEU A 41 -6.68 -13.80 15.56
N PHE A 42 -7.82 -13.16 15.81
CA PHE A 42 -8.03 -12.22 16.91
C PHE A 42 -7.70 -12.88 18.25
N ARG A 43 -8.25 -14.07 18.52
CA ARG A 43 -7.97 -14.83 19.75
C ARG A 43 -6.51 -15.27 19.85
N PHE A 44 -5.95 -15.75 18.76
CA PHE A 44 -4.56 -16.21 18.69
C PHE A 44 -3.58 -15.08 19.03
N LEU A 45 -3.73 -13.91 18.39
CA LEU A 45 -2.86 -12.75 18.61
C LEU A 45 -2.98 -12.20 20.04
N HIS A 46 -4.20 -12.10 20.58
CA HIS A 46 -4.42 -11.67 21.97
C HIS A 46 -3.85 -12.67 22.98
N SER A 47 -3.94 -13.98 22.71
CA SER A 47 -3.34 -15.01 23.57
C SER A 47 -1.81 -14.95 23.55
N ILE A 48 -1.19 -14.73 22.38
CA ILE A 48 0.25 -14.53 22.25
C ILE A 48 0.69 -13.28 23.02
N ALA A 49 0.00 -12.15 22.84
CA ALA A 49 0.30 -10.91 23.54
C ALA A 49 0.29 -11.12 25.06
N GLY A 50 -0.76 -11.75 25.60
CA GLY A 50 -0.87 -12.05 27.03
C GLY A 50 0.22 -12.98 27.56
N ASN A 51 0.51 -14.08 26.84
CA ASN A 51 1.56 -15.02 27.24
C ASN A 51 2.96 -14.39 27.22
N ILE A 52 3.23 -13.50 26.25
CA ILE A 52 4.48 -12.75 26.20
C ILE A 52 4.56 -11.76 27.39
N THR A 53 3.46 -11.05 27.72
CA THR A 53 3.42 -10.18 28.91
C THR A 53 3.82 -10.96 30.18
N THR A 54 3.27 -12.16 30.37
CA THR A 54 3.58 -13.03 31.50
C THR A 54 5.04 -13.51 31.48
N ALA A 55 5.59 -13.83 30.30
CA ALA A 55 6.97 -14.25 30.15
C ALA A 55 7.98 -13.11 30.43
N PHE A 56 7.65 -11.86 30.13
CA PHE A 56 8.49 -10.69 30.51
C PHE A 56 8.32 -10.28 31.98
N GLY A 57 7.16 -10.54 32.58
CA GLY A 57 6.91 -10.31 34.01
C GLY A 57 7.63 -11.29 34.94
N SER A 58 8.07 -12.43 34.41
CA SER A 58 8.90 -13.40 35.12
C SER A 58 10.35 -13.29 34.64
N LYS A 59 11.31 -13.15 35.55
CA LYS A 59 12.74 -12.96 35.21
C LYS A 59 13.29 -14.22 34.51
N ILE A 60 13.31 -14.25 33.18
CA ILE A 60 13.91 -15.37 32.42
C ILE A 60 15.34 -14.99 31.98
N PRO A 61 16.38 -15.65 32.52
CA PRO A 61 17.72 -15.61 31.96
C PRO A 61 17.75 -16.49 30.70
N GLY A 62 17.88 -15.88 29.51
CA GLY A 62 17.88 -16.62 28.24
C GLY A 62 17.37 -15.86 27.00
N LEU A 63 17.37 -14.53 27.04
CA LEU A 63 16.80 -13.62 26.03
C LEU A 63 17.26 -13.87 24.58
N LYS A 64 18.40 -14.52 24.36
CA LYS A 64 18.98 -14.74 23.02
C LYS A 64 18.12 -15.65 22.13
N THR A 65 17.43 -16.63 22.69
CA THR A 65 16.59 -17.56 21.91
C THR A 65 15.19 -16.98 21.63
N PHE A 66 14.67 -16.18 22.57
CA PHE A 66 13.33 -15.59 22.48
C PHE A 66 13.23 -14.53 21.40
N VAL A 67 14.28 -13.71 21.21
CA VAL A 67 14.31 -12.66 20.17
C VAL A 67 14.18 -13.27 18.77
N LEU A 68 14.87 -14.39 18.51
CA LEU A 68 14.83 -15.05 17.20
C LEU A 68 13.46 -15.68 16.91
N VAL A 69 12.86 -16.32 17.93
CA VAL A 69 11.55 -16.97 17.83
C VAL A 69 10.41 -15.94 17.71
N LEU A 70 10.54 -14.72 18.24
CA LEU A 70 9.52 -13.67 18.13
C LEU A 70 9.63 -12.85 16.84
N THR A 71 10.85 -12.63 16.35
CA THR A 71 11.10 -11.81 15.15
C THR A 71 10.70 -12.50 13.87
N ILE A 72 10.88 -13.83 13.77
CA ILE A 72 10.53 -14.60 12.57
C ILE A 72 9.01 -14.57 12.31
N PRO A 73 8.11 -14.90 13.26
CA PRO A 73 6.67 -14.82 13.05
C PRO A 73 6.17 -13.40 12.78
N LEU A 74 6.78 -12.38 13.41
CA LEU A 74 6.41 -10.98 13.19
C LEU A 74 6.77 -10.51 11.76
N MET A 75 7.91 -10.95 11.23
CA MET A 75 8.32 -10.71 9.84
C MET A 75 7.46 -11.48 8.83
N LEU A 76 6.93 -12.64 9.21
CA LEU A 76 5.98 -13.40 8.39
C LEU A 76 4.56 -12.80 8.45
N ALA A 77 4.14 -12.24 9.59
CA ALA A 77 2.81 -11.66 9.78
C ALA A 77 2.58 -10.36 9.00
N THR A 78 3.63 -9.61 8.67
CA THR A 78 3.51 -8.40 7.81
C THR A 78 3.22 -8.72 6.35
N SER A 79 3.42 -9.97 5.91
CA SER A 79 3.07 -10.41 4.55
C SER A 79 1.58 -10.73 4.36
N ALA A 80 0.79 -10.78 5.44
CA ALA A 80 -0.64 -11.10 5.39
C ALA A 80 -1.55 -9.88 5.14
N CYS A 81 -1.03 -8.65 5.23
CA CYS A 81 -1.72 -7.44 4.79
C CYS A 81 -1.55 -7.21 3.28
N ALA A 82 -1.86 -8.22 2.47
CA ALA A 82 -2.15 -7.96 1.07
C ALA A 82 -3.52 -7.28 1.03
N ALA A 83 -3.54 -5.94 0.93
CA ALA A 83 -4.75 -5.19 0.68
C ALA A 83 -5.47 -5.82 -0.52
N ARG A 84 -6.64 -6.43 -0.28
CA ARG A 84 -7.44 -7.06 -1.35
C ARG A 84 -8.01 -5.93 -2.19
N TYR A 85 -7.29 -5.56 -3.24
CA TYR A 85 -7.76 -4.59 -4.20
C TYR A 85 -9.01 -5.13 -4.89
N THR A 86 -10.13 -4.42 -4.76
CA THR A 86 -11.40 -4.77 -5.39
C THR A 86 -11.34 -4.42 -6.87
N ILE A 87 -11.44 -5.43 -7.72
CA ILE A 87 -11.41 -5.28 -9.18
C ILE A 87 -12.77 -4.75 -9.67
N HIS A 88 -12.77 -3.70 -10.49
CA HIS A 88 -13.99 -3.14 -11.07
C HIS A 88 -14.70 -4.13 -12.01
N PRO A 89 -16.05 -4.16 -12.04
CA PRO A 89 -16.79 -4.90 -13.04
C PRO A 89 -16.37 -4.49 -14.46
N GLY A 90 -16.01 -5.46 -15.30
CA GLY A 90 -15.55 -5.23 -16.68
C GLY A 90 -14.05 -4.97 -16.85
N ALA A 91 -13.27 -5.00 -15.77
CA ALA A 91 -11.80 -5.02 -15.86
C ALA A 91 -11.29 -6.41 -16.27
N LEU A 92 -10.29 -6.43 -17.15
CA LEU A 92 -9.67 -7.66 -17.67
C LEU A 92 -8.65 -8.25 -16.70
N SER A 93 -8.14 -7.45 -15.77
CA SER A 93 -7.18 -7.85 -14.74
C SER A 93 -7.15 -6.84 -13.58
N THR A 94 -6.48 -7.17 -12.48
CA THR A 94 -6.20 -6.23 -11.39
C THR A 94 -5.46 -4.98 -11.88
N THR A 95 -4.49 -5.16 -12.77
CA THR A 95 -3.72 -4.06 -13.36
C THR A 95 -4.59 -3.18 -14.24
N ASP A 96 -5.50 -3.77 -15.01
CA ASP A 96 -6.46 -3.03 -15.83
C ASP A 96 -7.33 -2.11 -14.96
N SER A 97 -7.85 -2.65 -13.87
CA SER A 97 -8.68 -1.91 -12.91
C SER A 97 -7.90 -0.78 -12.22
N ALA A 98 -6.68 -1.04 -11.75
CA ALA A 98 -5.86 -0.03 -11.09
C ALA A 98 -5.41 1.09 -12.05
N ALA A 99 -5.12 0.73 -13.30
CA ALA A 99 -4.80 1.69 -14.34
C ALA A 99 -5.99 2.61 -14.65
N TYR A 100 -7.19 2.03 -14.71
CA TYR A 100 -8.44 2.78 -14.90
C TYR A 100 -8.68 3.79 -13.76
N ASP A 101 -8.52 3.39 -12.51
CA ASP A 101 -8.63 4.30 -11.35
C ASP A 101 -7.66 5.48 -11.44
N THR A 102 -6.40 5.19 -11.78
CA THR A 102 -5.37 6.22 -11.90
C THR A 102 -5.70 7.22 -13.02
N LEU A 103 -6.19 6.73 -14.16
CA LEU A 103 -6.64 7.57 -15.26
C LEU A 103 -7.84 8.43 -14.87
N LEU A 104 -8.80 7.90 -14.11
CA LEU A 104 -9.94 8.69 -13.61
C LEU A 104 -9.49 9.82 -12.67
N ILE A 105 -8.56 9.55 -11.75
CA ILE A 105 -8.01 10.57 -10.85
C ILE A 105 -7.31 11.67 -11.64
N ALA A 106 -6.48 11.29 -12.62
CA ALA A 106 -5.80 12.24 -13.49
C ALA A 106 -6.79 13.10 -14.27
N GLN A 107 -7.80 12.49 -14.87
CA GLN A 107 -8.83 13.19 -15.64
C GLN A 107 -9.59 14.19 -14.76
N ALA A 108 -10.06 13.77 -13.59
CA ALA A 108 -10.73 14.65 -12.63
C ALA A 108 -9.83 15.83 -12.21
N THR A 109 -8.52 15.59 -12.04
CA THR A 109 -7.54 16.63 -11.72
C THR A 109 -7.39 17.63 -12.87
N ILE A 110 -7.31 17.15 -14.12
CA ILE A 110 -7.22 17.99 -15.32
C ILE A 110 -8.50 18.82 -15.50
N ASP A 111 -9.68 18.20 -15.32
CA ASP A 111 -10.96 18.88 -15.47
C ASP A 111 -11.13 19.97 -14.41
N GLN A 112 -10.76 19.70 -13.16
CA GLN A 112 -10.73 20.71 -12.11
C GLN A 112 -9.79 21.88 -12.46
N ALA A 113 -8.58 21.57 -12.96
CA ALA A 113 -7.61 22.59 -13.34
C ALA A 113 -8.12 23.50 -14.46
N ARG A 114 -8.87 22.95 -15.43
CA ARG A 114 -9.53 23.73 -16.50
C ARG A 114 -10.56 24.70 -15.94
N VAL A 115 -11.42 24.24 -15.04
CA VAL A 115 -12.41 25.10 -14.38
C VAL A 115 -11.74 26.24 -13.60
N GLU A 116 -10.64 25.96 -12.91
CA GLU A 116 -9.88 26.98 -12.17
C GLU A 116 -9.15 27.95 -13.08
N PHE A 117 -8.66 27.48 -14.24
CA PHE A 117 -8.07 28.33 -15.27
C PHE A 117 -9.11 29.30 -15.85
N GLU A 118 -10.29 28.81 -16.23
CA GLU A 118 -11.40 29.64 -16.73
C GLU A 118 -11.87 30.68 -15.69
N ALA A 119 -11.81 30.31 -14.40
CA ALA A 119 -12.15 31.21 -13.30
C ALA A 119 -11.03 32.17 -12.89
N ASN A 120 -9.86 32.18 -13.56
CA ASN A 120 -8.65 32.92 -13.16
C ASN A 120 -8.19 32.62 -11.71
N ARG A 121 -8.42 31.40 -11.23
CA ARG A 121 -8.04 30.92 -9.89
C ARG A 121 -6.83 29.99 -9.91
N LEU A 122 -6.33 29.64 -11.09
CA LEU A 122 -5.17 28.80 -11.22
C LEU A 122 -3.89 29.59 -10.87
N PRO A 123 -3.06 29.14 -9.92
CA PRO A 123 -1.86 29.88 -9.50
C PRO A 123 -0.87 30.11 -10.64
N ALA A 124 -0.22 31.28 -10.64
CA ALA A 124 0.78 31.63 -11.65
C ALA A 124 1.96 30.63 -11.61
N GLY A 125 2.36 30.10 -12.77
CA GLY A 125 3.46 29.13 -12.89
C GLY A 125 3.04 27.66 -12.88
N THR A 126 1.76 27.34 -12.66
CA THR A 126 1.24 25.94 -12.69
C THR A 126 0.98 25.42 -14.10
N LYS A 127 0.89 26.29 -15.11
CA LYS A 127 0.58 25.92 -16.50
C LYS A 127 1.51 24.84 -17.07
N PRO A 128 2.84 24.91 -16.92
CA PRO A 128 3.74 23.84 -17.40
C PRO A 128 3.49 22.50 -16.70
N ALA A 129 3.16 22.50 -15.41
CA ALA A 129 2.84 21.29 -14.67
C ALA A 129 1.51 20.67 -15.13
N LEU A 130 0.51 21.50 -15.47
CA LEU A 130 -0.74 21.04 -16.06
C LEU A 130 -0.53 20.42 -17.45
N GLU A 131 0.28 21.06 -18.30
CA GLU A 131 0.63 20.54 -19.63
C GLU A 131 1.34 19.18 -19.53
N ALA A 132 2.32 19.05 -18.62
CA ALA A 132 3.01 17.78 -18.36
C ALA A 132 2.07 16.68 -17.83
N LEU A 133 1.09 17.04 -16.97
CA LEU A 133 0.06 16.12 -16.51
C LEU A 133 -0.82 15.61 -17.66
N ILE A 134 -1.26 16.52 -18.55
CA ILE A 134 -2.07 16.16 -19.72
C ILE A 134 -1.29 15.24 -20.67
N GLU A 135 -0.01 15.54 -20.91
CA GLU A 135 0.86 14.70 -21.73
C GLU A 135 1.01 13.29 -21.14
N SER A 136 1.33 13.21 -19.84
CA SER A 136 1.47 11.94 -19.14
C SER A 136 0.17 11.13 -19.14
N TYR A 137 -0.98 11.79 -18.98
CA TYR A 137 -2.30 11.17 -19.09
C TYR A 137 -2.51 10.52 -20.45
N ASN A 138 -2.22 11.24 -21.54
CA ASN A 138 -2.41 10.73 -22.90
C ASN A 138 -1.49 9.54 -23.21
N ILE A 139 -0.23 9.60 -22.79
CA ILE A 139 0.74 8.51 -22.92
C ILE A 139 0.26 7.28 -22.16
N THR A 140 -0.18 7.47 -20.90
CA THR A 140 -0.65 6.39 -20.03
C THR A 140 -1.91 5.75 -20.59
N ARG A 141 -2.89 6.55 -21.02
CA ARG A 141 -4.13 6.07 -21.65
C ARG A 141 -3.85 5.22 -22.87
N THR A 142 -2.90 5.64 -23.71
CA THR A 142 -2.49 4.87 -24.89
C THR A 142 -1.87 3.53 -24.50
N SER A 143 -0.96 3.51 -23.52
CA SER A 143 -0.37 2.25 -23.04
C SER A 143 -1.38 1.32 -22.36
N TRP A 144 -2.37 1.88 -21.66
CA TRP A 144 -3.44 1.13 -21.02
C TRP A 144 -4.31 0.41 -22.06
N LEU A 145 -4.72 1.12 -23.13
CA LEU A 145 -5.46 0.51 -24.23
C LEU A 145 -4.65 -0.59 -24.93
N ALA A 146 -3.35 -0.39 -25.14
CA ALA A 146 -2.48 -1.42 -25.72
C ALA A 146 -2.38 -2.68 -24.84
N TYR A 147 -2.23 -2.50 -23.52
CA TYR A 147 -2.24 -3.60 -22.55
C TYR A 147 -3.58 -4.35 -22.56
N ARG A 148 -4.71 -3.63 -22.52
CA ARG A 148 -6.04 -4.24 -22.61
C ARG A 148 -6.24 -5.00 -23.92
N GLY A 149 -5.75 -4.47 -25.03
CA GLY A 149 -5.78 -5.14 -26.34
C GLY A 149 -5.01 -6.47 -26.32
N ALA A 150 -3.81 -6.48 -25.74
CA ALA A 150 -3.02 -7.70 -25.62
C ALA A 150 -3.68 -8.76 -24.73
N VAL A 151 -4.21 -8.35 -23.56
CA VAL A 151 -4.90 -9.24 -22.62
C VAL A 151 -6.19 -9.80 -23.23
N SER A 152 -7.02 -8.96 -23.83
CA SER A 152 -8.28 -9.40 -24.47
C SER A 152 -8.06 -10.32 -25.67
N SER A 153 -6.94 -10.16 -26.37
CA SER A 153 -6.57 -11.01 -27.52
C SER A 153 -5.76 -12.25 -27.12
N ASN A 154 -5.52 -12.47 -25.83
CA ASN A 154 -4.73 -13.59 -25.30
C ASN A 154 -3.30 -13.68 -25.90
N VAL A 155 -2.67 -12.52 -26.15
CA VAL A 155 -1.30 -12.39 -26.65
C VAL A 155 -0.37 -12.06 -25.47
N PRO A 156 0.92 -12.47 -25.47
CA PRO A 156 1.86 -12.11 -24.40
C PRO A 156 1.85 -10.61 -24.07
N SER A 157 1.51 -10.29 -22.82
CA SER A 157 1.25 -8.91 -22.39
C SER A 157 2.40 -8.26 -21.62
N ASP A 158 3.50 -8.97 -21.36
CA ASP A 158 4.56 -8.54 -20.44
C ASP A 158 5.20 -7.20 -20.82
N ILE A 159 5.47 -7.01 -22.11
CA ILE A 159 6.05 -5.75 -22.63
C ILE A 159 5.07 -4.58 -22.41
N TYR A 160 3.78 -4.81 -22.66
CA TYR A 160 2.75 -3.80 -22.46
C TYR A 160 2.49 -3.53 -20.98
N PHE A 161 2.56 -4.56 -20.13
CA PHE A 161 2.45 -4.45 -18.68
C PHE A 161 3.58 -3.59 -18.10
N ASN A 162 4.83 -3.86 -18.48
CA ASN A 162 5.99 -3.10 -18.02
C ASN A 162 5.90 -1.64 -18.47
N LYS A 163 5.50 -1.40 -19.72
CA LYS A 163 5.29 -0.06 -20.26
C LYS A 163 4.17 0.68 -19.54
N LEU A 164 3.04 0.02 -19.29
CA LEU A 164 1.91 0.58 -18.54
C LEU A 164 2.31 0.93 -17.11
N THR A 165 3.02 0.04 -16.41
CA THR A 165 3.46 0.26 -15.03
C THR A 165 4.37 1.48 -14.91
N LYS A 166 5.31 1.63 -15.84
CA LYS A 166 6.16 2.83 -15.91
C LYS A 166 5.32 4.09 -16.12
N ASN A 167 4.44 4.09 -17.14
CA ASN A 167 3.63 5.25 -17.46
C ASN A 167 2.67 5.63 -16.32
N LEU A 168 2.10 4.66 -15.60
CA LEU A 168 1.28 4.90 -14.40
C LEU A 168 2.07 5.55 -13.26
N THR A 169 3.34 5.17 -13.11
CA THR A 169 4.26 5.79 -12.14
C THR A 169 4.54 7.25 -12.52
N ASP A 170 4.84 7.48 -13.80
CA ASP A 170 5.07 8.83 -14.34
C ASP A 170 3.81 9.71 -14.21
N LEU A 171 2.62 9.15 -14.46
CA LEU A 171 1.35 9.85 -14.29
C LEU A 171 1.06 10.19 -12.83
N SER A 172 1.28 9.23 -11.93
CA SER A 172 1.11 9.47 -10.49
C SER A 172 2.03 10.59 -9.99
N ASN A 173 3.26 10.62 -10.49
CA ASN A 173 4.20 11.71 -10.22
C ASN A 173 3.73 13.05 -10.80
N ALA A 174 3.23 13.08 -12.04
CA ALA A 174 2.71 14.29 -12.65
C ALA A 174 1.49 14.86 -11.89
N ILE A 175 0.58 13.99 -11.43
CA ILE A 175 -0.55 14.38 -10.56
C ILE A 175 -0.04 15.03 -9.29
N ARG A 176 0.94 14.41 -8.63
CA ARG A 176 1.53 14.92 -7.39
C ARG A 176 2.18 16.29 -7.60
N ILE A 177 3.03 16.43 -8.61
CA ILE A 177 3.71 17.69 -8.94
C ILE A 177 2.71 18.80 -9.22
N PHE A 178 1.66 18.52 -10.00
CA PHE A 178 0.62 19.51 -10.27
C PHE A 178 -0.13 19.93 -9.00
N LYS A 179 -0.49 18.97 -8.13
CA LYS A 179 -1.17 19.26 -6.87
C LYS A 179 -0.32 20.03 -5.87
N GLU A 180 0.98 19.77 -5.82
CA GLU A 180 1.93 20.50 -4.95
C GLU A 180 2.25 21.91 -5.46
N GLY A 181 2.16 22.13 -6.78
CA GLY A 181 2.36 23.45 -7.39
C GLY A 181 1.15 24.38 -7.30
N LYS A 182 -0.02 23.85 -6.91
CA LYS A 182 -1.28 24.59 -6.74
C LYS A 182 -1.38 25.13 -5.31
#